data_AF-A0A9E4H217-F1
#
_entry.id   AF-A0A9E4H217-F1
#
_cell.length_a   1.000
_cell.length_b   1.000
_cell.length_c   1.000
_cell.angle_alpha   90.00
_cell.angle_beta   90.00
_cell.angle_gamma   90.00
#
_symmetry.space_group_name_H-M   'P 1'
#
loop_
_entity.id
_entity.type
_entity.pdbx_description
1 polymer ?
#
loop_
_entity_poly.entity_id
_entity_poly.type
_entity_poly.pdbx_seq_one_letter_code
_entity_poly.pdbx_strand_id
1 'polypeptide(L)'
;MRAIVFILYLFFAAPIWASRPDVPVAEGRADLSGVTEDEWPVRLSGTWYCRWKEFGDPAEFNTSADTLQVPGSWAPYTGSGDLLPRHVGYATYQVKDLLLAVGRYALKLPTIHSAFDLYVNGERIYSSGRIDTSEAMEPCVLSDVVRFSTYSSGAVLLTFRVSNYAYATDARCSFQRSWLESS
;
A
#
# COMPACT_ATOMS: atom_id res chain seq x y z
N MET A 1 68.46 -11.62 -23.80
CA MET A 1 67.34 -12.40 -23.24
C MET A 1 66.26 -11.42 -22.80
N ARG A 2 65.00 -11.70 -23.17
CA ARG A 2 63.90 -10.73 -23.25
C ARG A 2 63.20 -10.57 -21.89
N ALA A 3 62.74 -9.35 -21.63
CA ALA A 3 62.15 -8.86 -20.38
C ALA A 3 60.89 -9.62 -19.95
N ILE A 4 60.70 -9.70 -18.63
CA ILE A 4 59.46 -10.12 -17.96
C ILE A 4 58.46 -8.97 -18.04
N VAL A 5 57.22 -9.25 -18.44
CA VAL A 5 56.08 -8.34 -18.33
C VAL A 5 54.96 -9.08 -17.57
N PHE A 6 54.67 -8.65 -16.35
CA PHE A 6 53.42 -8.97 -15.66
C PHE A 6 52.49 -7.76 -15.82
N ILE A 7 51.37 -7.93 -16.52
CA ILE A 7 50.28 -6.95 -16.52
C ILE A 7 49.24 -7.45 -15.52
N LEU A 8 49.20 -6.78 -14.38
CA LEU A 8 48.13 -6.85 -13.39
C LEU A 8 47.05 -5.82 -13.77
N TYR A 9 45.81 -6.17 -13.43
CA TYR A 9 44.58 -5.36 -13.42
C TYR A 9 43.73 -5.28 -14.71
N LEU A 10 42.60 -6.00 -14.67
CA LEU A 10 41.33 -5.48 -15.17
C LEU A 10 40.32 -5.50 -14.01
N PHE A 11 40.18 -4.33 -13.38
CA PHE A 11 38.95 -3.88 -12.75
C PHE A 11 37.85 -4.06 -13.80
N PHE A 12 37.00 -5.07 -13.67
CA PHE A 12 35.67 -5.00 -14.27
C PHE A 12 34.69 -5.05 -13.11
N ALA A 13 34.26 -3.82 -12.79
CA ALA A 13 33.17 -3.44 -11.94
C ALA A 13 32.37 -4.62 -11.38
N ALA A 14 32.40 -4.79 -10.05
CA ALA A 14 31.20 -5.29 -9.39
C ALA A 14 30.05 -4.50 -10.01
N PRO A 15 29.02 -5.14 -10.58
CA PRO A 15 27.86 -4.38 -10.95
C PRO A 15 27.43 -3.71 -9.65
N ILE A 16 27.53 -2.39 -9.62
CA ILE A 16 26.85 -1.59 -8.62
C ILE A 16 25.38 -1.82 -8.98
N TRP A 17 24.86 -2.98 -8.57
CA TRP A 17 23.47 -3.06 -8.19
C TRP A 17 23.43 -2.10 -7.02
N ALA A 18 23.22 -0.83 -7.33
CA ALA A 18 22.64 0.08 -6.39
C ALA A 18 21.33 -0.62 -6.05
N SER A 19 21.36 -1.42 -4.99
CA SER A 19 20.18 -1.94 -4.35
C SER A 19 19.35 -0.69 -4.11
N ARG A 20 18.33 -0.48 -4.94
CA ARG A 20 17.41 0.64 -4.73
C ARG A 20 17.00 0.55 -3.27
N PRO A 21 17.14 1.62 -2.47
CA PRO A 21 16.76 1.55 -1.08
C PRO A 21 15.29 1.09 -1.03
N ASP A 22 15.09 -0.12 -0.54
CA ASP A 22 13.75 -0.58 -0.18
C ASP A 22 13.50 0.08 1.17
N VAL A 23 12.53 0.98 1.22
CA VAL A 23 12.08 1.58 2.48
C VAL A 23 10.81 0.83 2.88
N PRO A 24 10.94 -0.36 3.50
CA PRO A 24 9.78 -1.12 3.91
C PRO A 24 9.05 -0.35 5.00
N VAL A 25 7.73 -0.52 5.04
CA VAL A 25 6.94 -0.08 6.17
C VAL A 25 7.30 -0.97 7.36
N ALA A 26 7.82 -0.38 8.43
CA ALA A 26 8.12 -1.08 9.68
C ALA A 26 7.18 -0.56 10.77
N GLU A 27 6.28 -1.42 11.26
CA GLU A 27 5.28 -1.08 12.26
C GLU A 27 4.51 0.21 11.90
N GLY A 28 4.00 0.27 10.67
CA GLY A 28 3.23 1.42 10.17
C GLY A 28 4.02 2.70 9.95
N ARG A 29 5.36 2.67 9.97
CA ARG A 29 6.23 3.82 9.68
C ARG A 29 7.07 3.60 8.43
N ALA A 30 7.14 4.62 7.58
CA ALA A 30 8.05 4.67 6.44
C ALA A 30 8.52 6.11 6.23
N ASP A 31 9.84 6.33 6.20
CA ASP A 31 10.41 7.66 5.97
C ASP A 31 10.82 7.81 4.51
N LEU A 32 10.03 8.56 3.74
CA LEU A 32 10.27 8.86 2.34
C LEU A 32 10.66 10.33 2.13
N SER A 33 10.95 11.08 3.19
CA SER A 33 11.24 12.51 3.12
C SER A 33 12.58 12.81 2.44
N GLY A 34 13.51 11.87 2.46
CA GLY A 34 14.83 11.97 1.82
C GLY A 34 14.94 11.28 0.46
N VAL A 35 13.86 10.65 -0.04
CA VAL A 35 13.89 9.87 -1.28
C VAL A 35 13.95 10.80 -2.50
N THR A 36 14.96 10.62 -3.35
CA THR A 36 15.17 11.42 -4.56
C THR A 36 14.38 10.89 -5.77
N GLU A 37 14.19 11.71 -6.80
CA GLU A 37 13.37 11.36 -7.98
C GLU A 37 13.81 10.05 -8.68
N ASP A 38 15.10 9.75 -8.69
CA ASP A 38 15.70 8.56 -9.29
C ASP A 38 15.50 7.27 -8.45
N GLU A 39 15.12 7.42 -7.18
CA GLU A 39 14.81 6.30 -6.29
C GLU A 39 13.34 5.86 -6.38
N TRP A 40 12.47 6.70 -6.97
CA TRP A 40 11.07 6.34 -7.20
C TRP A 40 10.89 5.34 -8.35
N PRO A 41 9.84 4.49 -8.32
CA PRO A 41 8.85 4.36 -7.26
C PRO A 41 9.34 3.49 -6.09
N VAL A 42 8.94 3.85 -4.87
CA VAL A 42 9.18 3.06 -3.64
C VAL A 42 7.96 2.19 -3.32
N ARG A 43 8.19 0.97 -2.82
CA ARG A 43 7.12 0.09 -2.37
C ARG A 43 6.76 0.39 -0.92
N LEU A 44 5.47 0.49 -0.62
CA LEU A 44 4.98 0.54 0.75
C LEU A 44 4.75 -0.87 1.33
N SER A 45 5.57 -1.85 0.95
CA SER A 45 5.47 -3.21 1.47
C SER A 45 6.04 -3.29 2.89
N GLY A 46 5.50 -4.18 3.72
CA GLY A 46 6.01 -4.45 5.07
C GLY A 46 4.90 -4.60 6.09
N THR A 47 5.17 -4.21 7.33
CA THR A 47 4.29 -4.40 8.48
C THR A 47 3.38 -3.19 8.66
N TRP A 48 2.09 -3.34 8.34
CA TRP A 48 1.07 -2.30 8.52
C TRP A 48 0.25 -2.56 9.77
N TYR A 49 -0.37 -1.54 10.35
CA TYR A 49 -1.39 -1.76 11.37
C TYR A 49 -2.66 -2.27 10.72
N CYS A 50 -3.33 -3.23 11.38
CA CYS A 50 -4.55 -3.86 10.91
C CYS A 50 -5.54 -4.01 12.07
N ARG A 51 -6.72 -3.42 11.91
CA ARG A 51 -7.86 -3.60 12.81
C ARG A 51 -8.87 -4.52 12.14
N TRP A 52 -8.92 -5.76 12.59
CA TRP A 52 -9.83 -6.77 12.05
C TRP A 52 -11.27 -6.52 12.50
N LYS A 53 -12.22 -6.55 11.57
CA LYS A 53 -13.66 -6.32 11.80
C LYS A 53 -13.97 -5.00 12.52
N GLU A 54 -13.25 -3.95 12.16
CA GLU A 54 -13.47 -2.61 12.70
C GLU A 54 -13.25 -1.55 11.60
N PHE A 55 -14.29 -0.76 11.31
CA PHE A 55 -14.19 0.49 10.56
C PHE A 55 -14.19 1.67 11.54
N GLY A 56 -13.12 1.82 12.31
CA GLY A 56 -12.93 3.00 13.16
C GLY A 56 -12.60 4.24 12.33
N ASP A 57 -12.73 5.43 12.90
CA ASP A 57 -12.50 6.74 12.24
C ASP A 57 -11.20 6.74 11.39
N PRO A 58 -11.22 7.18 10.11
CA PRO A 58 -10.07 7.08 9.24
C PRO A 58 -8.99 8.14 9.53
N ALA A 59 -9.33 9.19 10.28
CA ALA A 59 -8.42 10.22 10.78
C ALA A 59 -7.73 9.82 12.08
N GLU A 60 -8.31 8.86 12.82
CA GLU A 60 -7.77 8.39 14.08
C GLU A 60 -6.85 7.18 13.91
N PHE A 61 -5.84 7.12 14.77
CA PHE A 61 -4.94 5.99 14.88
C PHE A 61 -5.02 5.37 16.27
N ASN A 62 -5.22 4.04 16.32
CA ASN A 62 -5.25 3.27 17.56
C ASN A 62 -3.95 2.50 17.74
N THR A 63 -3.23 2.78 18.83
CA THR A 63 -1.95 2.13 19.18
C THR A 63 -2.09 0.66 19.57
N SER A 64 -3.30 0.19 19.87
CA SER A 64 -3.59 -1.20 20.24
C SER A 64 -3.95 -2.09 19.05
N ALA A 65 -3.87 -1.57 17.82
CA ALA A 65 -4.09 -2.36 16.61
C ALA A 65 -3.01 -3.44 16.44
N ASP A 66 -3.41 -4.60 15.94
CA ASP A 66 -2.48 -5.63 15.51
C ASP A 66 -1.68 -5.16 14.30
N THR A 67 -0.66 -5.93 13.91
CA THR A 67 0.07 -5.71 12.67
C THR A 67 -0.09 -6.87 11.69
N LEU A 68 -0.07 -6.55 10.40
CA LEU A 68 -0.16 -7.53 9.32
C LEU A 68 0.87 -7.20 8.22
N GLN A 69 1.44 -8.24 7.62
CA GLN A 69 2.29 -8.09 6.44
C GLN A 69 1.45 -7.70 5.23
N VAL A 70 1.88 -6.67 4.51
CA VAL A 70 1.28 -6.18 3.28
C VAL A 70 2.35 -6.17 2.16
N PRO A 71 2.10 -6.81 1.01
CA PRO A 71 0.92 -7.62 0.70
C PRO A 71 0.87 -8.91 1.53
N GLY A 72 -0.34 -9.40 1.80
CA GLY A 72 -0.58 -10.59 2.60
C GLY A 72 -2.08 -10.91 2.64
N SER A 73 -2.45 -11.96 3.39
CA SER A 73 -3.85 -12.38 3.56
C SER A 73 -4.32 -12.24 5.00
N TRP A 74 -5.64 -12.32 5.21
CA TRP A 74 -6.24 -12.34 6.55
C TRP A 74 -6.15 -13.69 7.25
N ALA A 75 -5.30 -14.61 6.79
CA ALA A 75 -5.13 -15.94 7.38
C ALA A 75 -4.94 -15.93 8.91
N PRO A 76 -4.16 -15.01 9.51
CA PRO A 76 -4.02 -14.94 10.97
C PRO A 76 -5.34 -14.69 11.72
N TYR A 77 -6.31 -14.01 11.10
CA TYR A 77 -7.61 -13.69 11.71
C TYR A 77 -8.69 -14.71 11.38
N THR A 78 -8.64 -15.30 10.19
CA THR A 78 -9.67 -16.25 9.72
C THR A 78 -9.36 -17.70 10.04
N GLY A 79 -8.11 -18.00 10.44
CA GLY A 79 -7.65 -19.37 10.66
C GLY A 79 -7.67 -20.23 9.39
N SER A 80 -7.88 -19.61 8.23
CA SER A 80 -7.94 -20.28 6.95
C SER A 80 -6.52 -20.53 6.44
N GLY A 81 -6.15 -21.79 6.27
CA GLY A 81 -4.98 -22.18 5.50
C GLY A 81 -5.19 -22.00 3.99
N ASP A 82 -4.16 -22.26 3.19
CA ASP A 82 -4.13 -22.03 1.73
C ASP A 82 -5.22 -22.78 0.93
N LEU A 83 -5.86 -23.79 1.54
CA LEU A 83 -6.80 -24.71 0.89
C LEU A 83 -8.28 -24.29 0.97
N LEU A 84 -8.63 -23.25 1.75
CA LEU A 84 -9.99 -22.69 1.81
C LEU A 84 -9.93 -21.16 1.68
N PRO A 85 -10.12 -20.59 0.47
CA PRO A 85 -9.70 -19.23 0.11
C PRO A 85 -10.64 -18.13 0.61
N ARG A 86 -11.35 -18.37 1.71
CA ARG A 86 -12.42 -17.48 2.18
C ARG A 86 -11.91 -16.55 3.27
N HIS A 87 -11.06 -15.59 2.89
CA HIS A 87 -10.77 -14.44 3.74
C HIS A 87 -11.96 -13.48 3.73
N VAL A 88 -13.07 -13.89 4.33
CA VAL A 88 -14.31 -13.11 4.38
C VAL A 88 -14.30 -12.20 5.60
N GLY A 89 -14.58 -10.92 5.38
CA GLY A 89 -14.64 -9.93 6.44
C GLY A 89 -14.32 -8.53 5.96
N TYR A 90 -13.94 -7.69 6.90
CA TYR A 90 -13.52 -6.33 6.65
C TYR A 90 -12.43 -5.93 7.63
N ALA A 91 -11.59 -4.98 7.24
CA ALA A 91 -10.50 -4.50 8.07
C ALA A 91 -10.16 -3.05 7.77
N THR A 92 -9.61 -2.37 8.77
CA THR A 92 -8.94 -1.08 8.59
C THR A 92 -7.43 -1.29 8.63
N TYR A 93 -6.73 -0.91 7.56
CA TYR A 93 -5.28 -0.92 7.45
C TYR A 93 -4.71 0.48 7.54
N GLN A 94 -3.60 0.67 8.26
CA GLN A 94 -2.99 1.99 8.42
C GLN A 94 -1.46 1.95 8.33
N VAL A 95 -0.91 2.90 7.57
CA VAL A 95 0.47 3.40 7.73
C VAL A 95 0.35 4.73 8.42
N LYS A 96 0.79 4.79 9.68
CA LYS A 96 0.60 5.95 10.55
C LYS A 96 1.58 7.08 10.23
N ASP A 97 2.84 6.71 10.07
CA ASP A 97 3.95 7.65 9.98
C ASP A 97 4.61 7.53 8.60
N LEU A 98 3.85 7.84 7.55
CA LEU A 98 4.40 7.99 6.21
C LEU A 98 4.99 9.39 6.09
N LEU A 99 6.30 9.52 6.33
CA LEU A 99 6.97 10.82 6.32
C LEU A 99 7.27 11.22 4.87
N LEU A 100 6.69 12.34 4.46
CA LEU A 100 6.83 12.88 3.10
C LEU A 100 7.30 14.33 3.17
N ALA A 101 8.09 14.73 2.19
CA ALA A 101 8.35 16.14 1.93
C ALA A 101 7.06 16.83 1.44
N VAL A 102 7.07 18.16 1.35
CA VAL A 102 5.98 18.91 0.71
C VAL A 102 6.03 18.63 -0.79
N GLY A 103 4.93 18.18 -1.39
CA GLY A 103 4.93 17.83 -2.79
C GLY A 103 3.65 17.18 -3.29
N ARG A 104 3.72 16.69 -4.53
CA ARG A 104 2.66 15.94 -5.19
C ARG A 104 3.08 14.49 -5.31
N TYR A 105 2.21 13.59 -4.88
CA TYR A 105 2.47 12.16 -4.85
C TYR A 105 1.41 11.40 -5.62
N ALA A 106 1.78 10.20 -6.06
CA ALA A 106 0.89 9.26 -6.67
C ALA A 106 1.06 7.90 -6.00
N LEU A 107 -0.06 7.30 -5.58
CA LEU A 107 -0.10 5.96 -5.05
C LEU A 107 -0.62 5.02 -6.14
N LYS A 108 0.23 4.07 -6.53
CA LYS A 108 -0.17 2.99 -7.44
C LYS A 108 -0.91 1.92 -6.63
N LEU A 109 -2.20 1.78 -6.87
CA LEU A 109 -3.05 0.79 -6.26
C LEU A 109 -3.02 -0.48 -7.11
N PRO A 110 -2.53 -1.62 -6.59
CA PRO A 110 -2.69 -2.88 -7.27
C PRO A 110 -4.17 -3.29 -7.25
N THR A 111 -4.47 -4.40 -7.89
CA THR A 111 -5.76 -5.07 -7.78
C THR A 111 -5.99 -5.51 -6.33
N ILE A 112 -6.84 -4.78 -5.59
CA ILE A 112 -7.24 -5.12 -4.21
C ILE A 112 -8.64 -5.74 -4.24
N HIS A 113 -8.77 -6.93 -3.67
CA HIS A 113 -10.06 -7.58 -3.49
C HIS A 113 -10.72 -7.15 -2.16
N SER A 114 -12.00 -6.80 -2.10
CA SER A 114 -12.99 -6.72 -3.20
C SER A 114 -13.60 -5.32 -3.35
N ALA A 115 -13.75 -4.58 -2.25
CA ALA A 115 -14.07 -3.16 -2.25
C ALA A 115 -13.23 -2.45 -1.18
N PHE A 116 -12.85 -1.19 -1.42
CA PHE A 116 -12.13 -0.41 -0.42
C PHE A 116 -12.34 1.10 -0.56
N ASP A 117 -12.20 1.81 0.55
CA ASP A 117 -12.02 3.26 0.59
C ASP A 117 -10.59 3.57 1.02
N LEU A 118 -9.97 4.54 0.35
CA LEU A 118 -8.64 5.06 0.64
C LEU A 118 -8.72 6.48 1.19
N TYR A 119 -8.03 6.70 2.30
CA TYR A 119 -7.98 7.99 2.97
C TYR A 119 -6.53 8.43 3.18
N VAL A 120 -6.32 9.74 3.08
CA VAL A 120 -5.08 10.43 3.45
C VAL A 120 -5.43 11.46 4.50
N ASN A 121 -4.85 11.33 5.71
CA ASN A 121 -5.14 12.20 6.85
C ASN A 121 -6.65 12.30 7.16
N GLY A 122 -7.38 11.19 7.02
CA GLY A 122 -8.82 11.13 7.26
C GLY A 122 -9.70 11.61 6.09
N GLU A 123 -9.15 12.27 5.08
CA GLU A 123 -9.89 12.65 3.88
C GLU A 123 -9.94 11.49 2.89
N ARG A 124 -11.14 11.11 2.45
CA ARG A 124 -11.30 10.05 1.45
C ARG A 124 -10.92 10.58 0.06
N ILE A 125 -9.87 10.02 -0.52
CA ILE A 125 -9.37 10.44 -1.83
C ILE A 125 -9.70 9.46 -2.96
N TYR A 126 -10.11 8.23 -2.61
CA TYR A 126 -10.48 7.22 -3.59
C TYR A 126 -11.39 6.16 -2.97
N SER A 127 -12.22 5.55 -3.81
CA SER A 127 -13.02 4.37 -3.48
C SER A 127 -12.98 3.39 -4.64
N SER A 128 -13.04 2.10 -4.36
CA SER A 128 -13.22 1.03 -5.35
C SER A 128 -14.42 0.22 -4.90
N GLY A 129 -15.55 0.38 -5.57
CA GLY A 129 -16.81 -0.26 -5.19
C GLY A 129 -17.47 0.42 -3.99
N ARG A 130 -18.30 -0.32 -3.26
CA ARG A 130 -18.97 0.16 -2.04
C ARG A 130 -18.66 -0.77 -0.88
N ILE A 131 -17.95 -0.27 0.12
CA ILE A 131 -17.63 -1.05 1.34
C ILE A 131 -18.88 -1.25 2.21
N ASP A 132 -18.91 -2.38 2.92
CA ASP A 132 -19.91 -2.73 3.94
C ASP A 132 -19.29 -3.73 4.93
N THR A 133 -19.87 -3.85 6.12
CA THR A 133 -19.46 -4.84 7.13
C THR A 133 -20.12 -6.21 6.93
N SER A 134 -20.80 -6.41 5.79
CA SER A 134 -21.55 -7.60 5.43
C SER A 134 -21.50 -7.87 3.91
N GLU A 135 -22.22 -8.89 3.46
CA GLU A 135 -22.41 -9.22 2.03
C GLU A 135 -23.13 -8.13 1.22
N ALA A 136 -23.67 -7.10 1.88
CA ALA A 136 -24.25 -5.94 1.20
C ALA A 136 -23.22 -5.03 0.51
N MET A 137 -21.92 -5.31 0.65
CA MET A 137 -20.86 -4.58 -0.07
C MET A 137 -20.94 -4.84 -1.58
N GLU A 138 -20.49 -3.88 -2.39
CA GLU A 138 -20.42 -4.02 -3.85
C GLU A 138 -18.97 -4.05 -4.32
N PRO A 139 -18.50 -5.16 -4.91
CA PRO A 139 -17.11 -5.29 -5.33
C PRO A 139 -16.81 -4.45 -6.57
N CYS A 140 -15.61 -3.89 -6.63
CA CYS A 140 -15.05 -3.33 -7.85
C CYS A 140 -13.53 -3.46 -7.76
N VAL A 141 -12.98 -4.25 -8.68
CA VAL A 141 -11.60 -4.71 -8.60
C VAL A 141 -10.85 -4.16 -9.81
N LEU A 142 -10.19 -3.02 -9.60
CA LEU A 142 -9.40 -2.31 -10.61
C LEU A 142 -8.04 -1.92 -10.03
N SER A 143 -7.05 -1.83 -10.92
CA SER A 143 -5.77 -1.18 -10.64
C SER A 143 -5.89 0.29 -11.03
N ASP A 144 -5.40 1.19 -10.18
CA ASP A 144 -5.48 2.63 -10.45
C ASP A 144 -4.25 3.38 -9.88
N VAL A 145 -4.10 4.64 -10.27
CA VAL A 145 -3.09 5.57 -9.75
C VAL A 145 -3.79 6.79 -9.19
N VAL A 146 -3.82 6.88 -7.86
CA VAL A 146 -4.47 7.98 -7.15
C VAL A 146 -3.43 9.03 -6.79
N ARG A 147 -3.74 10.30 -7.04
CA ARG A 147 -2.85 11.43 -6.74
C ARG A 147 -3.32 12.16 -5.50
N PHE A 148 -2.37 12.63 -4.69
CA PHE A 148 -2.63 13.50 -3.56
C PHE A 148 -1.46 14.46 -3.37
N SER A 149 -1.67 15.53 -2.59
CA SER A 149 -0.64 16.51 -2.29
C SER A 149 -0.43 16.64 -0.79
N THR A 150 0.80 16.91 -0.37
CA THR A 150 1.14 17.29 1.00
C THR A 150 1.48 18.78 1.00
N TYR A 151 0.89 19.53 1.93
CA TYR A 151 1.08 20.98 2.03
C TYR A 151 2.02 21.40 3.16
N SER A 152 2.38 20.46 4.03
CA SER A 152 3.34 20.63 5.11
C SER A 152 4.20 19.37 5.22
N SER A 153 5.47 19.53 5.57
CA SER A 153 6.32 18.40 5.93
C SER A 153 5.76 17.73 7.18
N GLY A 154 5.61 16.42 7.19
CA GLY A 154 5.10 15.71 8.35
C GLY A 154 4.68 14.28 8.06
N ALA A 155 4.16 13.64 9.10
CA ALA A 155 3.58 12.31 9.02
C ALA A 155 2.22 12.37 8.31
N VAL A 156 2.08 11.54 7.29
CA VAL A 156 0.81 11.25 6.65
C VAL A 156 0.25 9.95 7.22
N LEU A 157 -1.02 10.00 7.65
CA LEU A 157 -1.79 8.81 7.96
C LEU A 157 -2.47 8.31 6.68
N LEU A 158 -2.00 7.18 6.17
CA LEU A 158 -2.62 6.47 5.06
C LEU A 158 -3.53 5.39 5.62
N THR A 159 -4.84 5.50 5.37
CA THR A 159 -5.84 4.55 5.87
C THR A 159 -6.55 3.86 4.70
N PHE A 160 -6.61 2.53 4.71
CA PHE A 160 -7.49 1.75 3.84
C PHE A 160 -8.56 1.10 4.68
N ARG A 161 -9.82 1.21 4.26
CA ARG A 161 -10.92 0.39 4.77
C ARG A 161 -11.31 -0.60 3.70
N VAL A 162 -11.15 -1.89 3.97
CA VAL A 162 -11.32 -2.97 2.98
C VAL A 162 -12.46 -3.87 3.40
N SER A 163 -13.35 -4.18 2.46
CA SER A 163 -14.41 -5.19 2.60
C SER A 163 -14.20 -6.32 1.59
N ASN A 164 -14.29 -7.56 2.06
CA ASN A 164 -14.23 -8.74 1.23
C ASN A 164 -15.31 -9.74 1.66
N TYR A 165 -16.47 -9.65 1.00
CA TYR A 165 -17.60 -10.57 1.12
C TYR A 165 -18.05 -11.13 -0.24
N ALA A 166 -17.39 -10.69 -1.33
CA ALA A 166 -17.76 -11.04 -2.70
C ALA A 166 -16.83 -12.12 -3.21
N TYR A 167 -17.37 -12.97 -4.08
CA TYR A 167 -16.62 -13.99 -4.77
C TYR A 167 -16.03 -13.42 -6.06
N ALA A 168 -14.86 -13.92 -6.48
CA ALA A 168 -14.09 -13.37 -7.60
C ALA A 168 -14.87 -13.28 -8.94
N THR A 169 -15.97 -14.03 -9.09
CA THR A 169 -16.85 -14.01 -10.27
C THR A 169 -17.81 -12.82 -10.31
N ASP A 170 -18.06 -12.15 -9.19
CA ASP A 170 -19.06 -11.09 -9.06
C ASP A 170 -18.47 -9.67 -9.09
N ALA A 171 -17.14 -9.55 -9.21
CA ALA A 171 -16.39 -8.32 -9.04
C ALA A 171 -16.36 -7.37 -10.26
N ARG A 172 -17.47 -7.20 -10.98
CA ARG A 172 -17.53 -6.23 -12.10
C ARG A 172 -17.96 -4.86 -11.58
N CYS A 173 -17.12 -3.86 -11.82
CA CYS A 173 -17.42 -2.47 -11.49
C CYS A 173 -18.64 -1.97 -12.28
N SER A 174 -19.74 -1.74 -11.60
CA SER A 174 -20.86 -0.95 -12.09
C SER A 174 -20.47 0.53 -12.11
N PHE A 175 -19.77 0.95 -13.16
CA PHE A 175 -19.63 2.36 -13.61
C PHE A 175 -19.06 3.37 -12.58
N GLN A 176 -17.74 3.35 -12.35
CA GLN A 176 -17.03 4.51 -11.76
C GLN A 176 -16.72 5.54 -12.87
N ARG A 177 -17.60 6.52 -13.06
CA ARG A 177 -17.30 7.75 -13.81
C ARG A 177 -18.13 8.90 -13.22
N SER A 178 -17.66 9.51 -12.14
CA SER A 178 -18.26 10.77 -11.66
C SER A 178 -17.39 11.67 -10.76
N TRP A 179 -16.18 11.27 -10.34
CA TRP A 179 -15.39 12.08 -9.38
C TRP A 179 -14.10 12.72 -9.95
N LEU A 180 -13.77 12.51 -11.22
CA LEU A 180 -12.57 13.08 -11.86
C LEU A 180 -12.83 14.35 -12.68
N GLU A 181 -14.05 14.88 -12.71
CA GLU A 181 -14.39 16.08 -13.51
C GLU A 181 -14.51 17.38 -12.70
N SER A 182 -14.07 17.41 -11.43
CA SER A 182 -14.20 18.60 -10.58
C SER A 182 -12.91 19.08 -9.90
N SER A 183 -11.76 18.97 -10.56
CA SER A 183 -10.49 19.58 -10.10
C SER A 183 -9.76 20.28 -11.21
#